data_AF-A0A2N1M146-F1
#
_entry.id   AF-A0A2N1M146-F1
#
_cell.length_a   1.000
_cell.length_b   1.000
_cell.length_c   1.000
_cell.angle_alpha   90.00
_cell.angle_beta   90.00
_cell.angle_gamma   90.00
#
_symmetry.space_group_name_H-M   'P 1'
#
loop_
_entity.id
_entity.type
_entity.pdbx_description
1 polymer ?
#
loop_
_entity_poly.entity_id
_entity_poly.type
_entity_poly.pdbx_seq_one_letter_code
_entity_poly.pdbx_strand_id
1 'polypeptide(L)'
;MSEKPKSSNPTGRPKKPIWRFFEQGEEVDKGHYVAKCLACNQTFRPGKTAVMEKHIISNCSKVDQSIREAVMYMVETREVSPPNLTGTKRQSSQIENDQTTLDDFYENSDLIKERKESIDKALIKAFVCCGLPWHLIDHPFMIELFKQLRPNYTPPDRKTLTNSLLIEEILRVCVRCYNLLEDENNLTLGR
;
A
#
# COMPACT_ATOMS: atom_id res chain seq x y z
N MET A 1 27.13 41.96 27.46
CA MET A 1 27.87 41.36 26.32
C MET A 1 26.87 40.74 25.38
N SER A 2 26.80 41.31 24.18
CA SER A 2 26.00 40.81 23.08
C SER A 2 26.73 39.64 22.42
N GLU A 3 26.06 38.49 22.27
CA GLU A 3 26.42 37.51 21.25
C GLU A 3 25.13 37.01 20.56
N LYS A 4 24.76 37.71 19.49
CA LYS A 4 24.28 37.10 18.26
C LYS A 4 25.50 37.01 17.32
N PRO A 5 25.50 36.26 16.20
CA PRO A 5 24.49 35.35 15.62
C PRO A 5 25.12 34.04 15.06
N LYS A 6 24.30 33.18 14.43
CA LYS A 6 24.62 32.62 13.09
C LYS A 6 23.34 32.02 12.50
N SER A 7 22.64 32.79 11.67
CA SER A 7 21.65 32.24 10.75
C SER A 7 22.41 31.50 9.64
N SER A 8 22.57 30.20 9.79
CA SER A 8 22.99 29.35 8.67
C SER A 8 21.82 29.25 7.71
N ASN A 9 21.94 29.86 6.53
CA ASN A 9 21.08 29.54 5.41
C ASN A 9 21.08 28.02 5.20
N PRO A 10 19.92 27.33 5.16
CA PRO A 10 19.91 25.89 5.01
C PRO A 10 20.18 25.54 3.55
N THR A 11 21.45 25.32 3.20
CA THR A 11 21.88 24.71 1.93
C THR A 11 21.66 23.18 1.92
N GLY A 12 20.82 22.65 2.82
CA GLY A 12 20.52 21.23 2.96
C GLY A 12 19.06 20.91 2.61
N ARG A 13 18.78 19.63 2.36
CA ARG A 13 17.43 19.12 2.15
C ARG A 13 16.52 19.59 3.32
N PRO A 14 15.34 20.17 3.04
CA PRO A 14 14.46 20.62 4.11
C PRO A 14 14.09 19.47 5.03
N LYS A 15 13.97 19.76 6.33
CA LYS A 15 13.57 18.76 7.31
C LYS A 15 12.18 18.24 7.02
N LYS A 16 11.98 16.94 7.25
CA LYS A 16 10.67 16.31 7.12
C LYS A 16 9.66 16.90 8.13
N PRO A 17 8.36 16.93 7.80
CA PRO A 17 7.32 17.52 8.64
C PRO A 17 7.26 16.99 10.09
N ILE A 18 7.66 15.72 10.31
CA ILE A 18 7.71 15.09 11.65
C ILE A 18 8.54 15.89 12.66
N TRP A 19 9.55 16.65 12.20
CA TRP A 19 10.41 17.47 13.07
C TRP A 19 9.66 18.60 13.78
N ARG A 20 8.42 18.92 13.40
CA ARG A 20 7.58 19.87 14.14
C ARG A 20 7.21 19.39 15.54
N PHE A 21 7.31 18.09 15.80
CA PHE A 21 6.97 17.46 17.09
C PHE A 21 8.21 17.07 17.91
N PHE A 22 9.40 17.44 17.43
CA PHE A 22 10.67 17.06 18.04
C PHE A 22 11.63 18.25 18.09
N GLU A 23 12.33 18.38 19.21
CA GLU A 23 13.48 19.27 19.36
C GLU A 23 14.72 18.62 18.75
N GLN A 24 15.45 19.36 17.91
CA GLN A 24 16.73 18.90 17.35
C GLN A 24 17.84 19.18 18.36
N GLY A 25 18.55 18.13 18.75
CA GLY A 25 19.73 18.21 19.60
C GLY A 25 21.03 18.20 18.78
N GLU A 26 22.10 17.75 19.44
CA GLU A 26 23.45 17.66 18.88
C GLU A 26 23.52 16.82 17.60
N GLU A 27 24.49 17.14 16.75
CA GLU A 27 24.83 16.34 15.57
C GLU A 27 25.58 15.09 16.01
N VAL A 28 25.05 13.92 15.65
CA VAL A 28 25.64 12.60 15.95
C VAL A 28 26.59 12.17 14.84
N ASP A 29 26.23 12.49 13.60
CA ASP A 29 26.99 12.24 12.38
C ASP A 29 26.57 13.28 11.32
N LYS A 30 27.32 13.45 10.24
CA LYS A 30 27.11 14.49 9.22
C LYS A 30 25.67 14.46 8.68
N GLY A 31 24.85 15.44 9.08
CA GLY A 31 23.44 15.56 8.70
C GLY A 31 22.46 14.70 9.52
N HIS A 32 22.93 14.03 10.58
CA HIS A 32 22.13 13.22 11.50
C HIS A 32 22.18 13.81 12.91
N TYR A 33 21.00 14.14 13.43
CA TYR A 33 20.89 14.84 14.71
C TYR A 33 20.13 14.02 15.73
N VAL A 34 20.42 14.26 17.01
CA VAL A 34 19.56 13.78 18.10
C VAL A 34 18.18 14.39 17.97
N ALA A 35 17.12 13.61 18.21
CA ALA A 35 15.76 14.12 18.30
C ALA A 35 15.20 13.89 19.70
N LYS A 36 14.52 14.88 20.27
CA LYS A 36 13.83 14.78 21.56
C LYS A 36 12.34 15.07 21.37
N CYS A 37 11.47 14.14 21.75
CA CYS A 37 10.03 14.32 21.63
C CYS A 37 9.55 15.46 22.54
N LEU A 38 8.80 16.43 21.99
CA LEU A 38 8.29 17.57 22.76
C LEU A 38 7.21 17.16 23.79
N ALA A 39 6.50 16.06 23.56
CA ALA A 39 5.44 15.60 24.44
C ALA A 39 5.94 14.78 25.63
N CYS A 40 6.86 13.83 25.40
CA CYS A 40 7.32 12.89 26.44
C CYS A 40 8.79 13.04 26.85
N ASN A 41 9.56 13.92 26.20
CA ASN A 41 11.00 14.12 26.40
C ASN A 41 11.88 12.90 26.08
N GLN A 42 11.34 11.84 25.47
CA GLN A 42 12.15 10.71 25.02
C GLN A 42 13.13 11.14 23.93
N THR A 43 14.38 10.70 24.03
CA THR A 43 15.46 11.04 23.12
C THR A 43 15.80 9.89 22.17
N PHE A 44 16.18 10.23 20.94
CA PHE A 44 16.51 9.29 19.87
C PHE A 44 17.85 9.68 19.26
N ARG A 45 18.81 8.75 19.25
CA ARG A 45 20.19 8.96 18.76
C ARG A 45 20.56 7.88 17.72
N PRO A 46 20.55 8.17 16.40
CA PRO A 46 20.10 9.41 15.77
C PRO A 46 18.56 9.49 15.66
N GLY A 47 18.04 10.70 15.50
CA GLY A 47 16.63 10.99 15.25
C GLY A 47 16.17 10.56 13.86
N LYS A 48 15.99 9.26 13.65
CA LYS A 48 15.48 8.70 12.38
C LYS A 48 13.98 8.94 12.27
N THR A 49 13.53 9.42 11.10
CA THR A 49 12.13 9.75 10.85
C THR A 49 11.15 8.60 11.14
N ALA A 50 11.42 7.39 10.63
CA ALA A 50 10.53 6.24 10.87
C ALA A 50 10.41 5.88 12.36
N VAL A 51 11.50 6.06 13.12
CA VAL A 51 11.50 5.81 14.57
C VAL A 51 10.71 6.88 15.30
N MET A 52 10.86 8.15 14.91
CA MET A 52 10.09 9.27 15.44
C MET A 52 8.58 9.11 15.15
N GLU A 53 8.22 8.66 13.95
CA GLU A 53 6.83 8.41 13.54
C GLU A 53 6.20 7.26 14.32
N LYS A 54 6.86 6.10 14.38
CA LYS A 54 6.43 4.97 15.20
C LYS A 54 6.25 5.37 16.67
N HIS A 55 7.16 6.20 17.18
CA HIS A 55 7.04 6.70 18.55
C HIS A 55 5.74 7.48 18.74
N ILE A 56 5.44 8.46 17.88
CA ILE A 56 4.20 9.26 18.00
C ILE A 56 2.95 8.40 17.82
N ILE A 57 2.93 7.50 16.83
CA ILE A 57 1.75 6.69 16.48
C ILE A 57 1.45 5.62 17.54
N SER A 58 2.48 4.96 18.08
CA SER A 58 2.26 3.72 18.86
C SER A 58 2.77 3.79 20.30
N ASN A 59 3.80 4.60 20.59
CA ASN A 59 4.53 4.46 21.86
C ASN A 59 4.46 5.69 22.77
N CYS A 60 4.12 6.87 22.24
CA CYS A 60 4.06 8.09 23.03
C CYS A 60 2.72 8.18 23.77
N SER A 61 2.74 8.08 25.10
CA SER A 61 1.54 8.19 25.93
C SER A 61 1.12 9.63 26.23
N LYS A 62 2.01 10.60 26.04
CA LYS A 62 1.79 12.03 26.36
C LYS A 62 1.45 12.90 25.16
N VAL A 63 1.40 12.34 23.95
CA VAL A 63 1.08 13.10 22.75
C VAL A 63 -0.43 13.23 22.59
N ASP A 64 -0.89 14.42 22.23
CA ASP A 64 -2.29 14.68 21.94
C ASP A 64 -2.79 13.82 20.78
N GLN A 65 -4.05 13.40 20.88
CA GLN A 65 -4.67 12.54 19.88
C GLN A 65 -4.70 13.18 18.48
N SER A 66 -4.92 14.50 18.39
CA SER A 66 -4.88 15.25 17.14
C SER A 66 -3.51 15.23 16.45
N ILE A 67 -2.43 15.23 17.22
CA ILE A 67 -1.06 15.12 16.70
C ILE A 67 -0.80 13.68 16.23
N ARG A 68 -1.29 12.68 16.96
CA ARG A 68 -1.20 11.26 16.56
C ARG A 68 -1.88 11.05 15.21
N GLU A 69 -3.11 11.54 15.07
CA GLU A 69 -3.89 11.47 13.83
C GLU A 69 -3.22 12.21 12.68
N ALA A 70 -2.69 13.42 12.93
CA ALA A 70 -1.94 14.15 11.92
C ALA A 70 -0.69 13.38 11.44
N VAL A 71 0.03 12.71 12.35
CA VAL A 71 1.20 11.90 11.97
C VAL A 71 0.79 10.62 11.23
N MET A 72 -0.32 9.96 11.60
CA MET A 72 -0.85 8.83 10.85
C MET A 72 -1.19 9.23 9.41
N TYR A 73 -1.94 10.32 9.22
CA TYR A 73 -2.27 10.85 7.90
C TYR A 73 -1.02 11.24 7.08
N MET A 74 -0.02 11.84 7.71
CA MET A 74 1.25 12.18 7.06
C MET A 74 2.07 10.96 6.63
N VAL A 75 1.90 9.80 7.27
CA VAL A 75 2.56 8.55 6.86
C VAL A 75 1.79 7.91 5.71
N GLU A 76 0.46 7.81 5.83
CA GLU A 76 -0.41 7.27 4.77
C GLU A 76 -0.25 8.04 3.45
N THR A 77 -0.27 9.38 3.49
CA THR A 77 -0.12 10.21 2.29
C THR A 77 1.27 10.14 1.64
N ARG A 78 2.31 9.72 2.38
CA ARG A 78 3.65 9.51 1.81
C ARG A 78 3.76 8.21 1.03
N GLU A 79 3.03 7.17 1.44
CA GLU A 79 2.97 5.90 0.72
C GLU A 79 2.06 6.00 -0.53
N VAL A 80 1.06 6.89 -0.52
CA VAL A 80 0.13 7.12 -1.63
C VAL A 80 0.66 8.12 -2.68
N SER A 81 1.76 8.84 -2.38
CA SER A 81 2.38 9.74 -3.36
C SER A 81 3.30 8.97 -4.31
N PRO A 82 3.08 9.00 -5.64
CA PRO A 82 4.10 8.58 -6.59
C PRO A 82 5.37 9.40 -6.34
N PRO A 83 6.59 8.89 -6.63
CA PRO A 83 7.81 9.66 -6.49
C PRO A 83 7.77 10.85 -7.46
N ASN A 84 7.26 11.99 -7.01
CA ASN A 84 7.38 13.24 -7.73
C ASN A 84 8.85 13.67 -7.70
N LEU A 85 9.48 13.42 -8.85
CA LEU A 85 10.68 14.05 -9.38
C LEU A 85 10.72 15.54 -9.00
N THR A 86 11.54 15.88 -8.01
CA THR A 86 12.08 17.23 -7.86
C THR A 86 13.52 17.09 -7.36
N GLY A 87 14.58 17.48 -8.06
CA GLY A 87 14.74 18.02 -9.41
C GLY A 87 16.22 18.35 -9.60
N THR A 88 16.73 18.36 -10.82
CA THR A 88 17.81 19.27 -11.23
C THR A 88 17.78 19.41 -12.75
N LYS A 89 17.50 20.62 -13.26
CA LYS A 89 17.89 20.98 -14.62
C LYS A 89 19.41 20.84 -14.73
N ARG A 90 19.89 19.86 -15.47
CA ARG A 90 21.18 19.91 -16.16
C ARG A 90 20.89 19.69 -17.64
N GLN A 91 21.09 20.73 -18.43
CA GLN A 91 21.17 20.59 -19.89
C GLN A 91 22.48 19.87 -20.25
N SER A 92 22.43 19.16 -21.39
CA SER A 92 23.51 18.40 -22.03
C SER A 92 23.71 17.00 -21.43
N SER A 93 23.57 15.88 -22.14
CA SER A 93 23.57 15.60 -23.58
C SER A 93 22.77 14.30 -23.85
N GLN A 94 22.24 14.17 -25.06
CA GLN A 94 21.54 12.99 -25.59
C GLN A 94 22.22 11.68 -25.18
N ILE A 95 21.54 10.87 -24.37
CA ILE A 95 21.65 9.41 -24.38
C ILE A 95 20.21 8.90 -24.20
N GLU A 96 19.63 8.38 -25.28
CA GLU A 96 18.43 7.55 -25.23
C GLU A 96 18.71 6.39 -24.27
N ASN A 97 18.21 6.48 -23.04
CA ASN A 97 18.09 5.34 -22.16
C ASN A 97 16.63 4.89 -22.21
N ASP A 98 16.31 4.05 -23.18
CA ASP A 98 15.11 3.20 -23.25
C ASP A 98 15.15 2.12 -22.16
N GLN A 99 15.47 2.48 -20.92
CA GLN A 99 15.34 1.58 -19.79
C GLN A 99 13.98 1.80 -19.15
N THR A 100 12.97 1.14 -19.71
CA THR A 100 11.68 0.93 -19.06
C THR A 100 11.91 0.21 -17.75
N THR A 101 11.35 0.76 -16.67
CA THR A 101 11.42 0.10 -15.36
C THR A 101 10.51 -1.13 -15.38
N LEU A 102 10.83 -2.16 -14.59
CA LEU A 102 9.96 -3.35 -14.48
C LEU A 102 8.53 -2.96 -14.07
N ASP A 103 8.39 -1.89 -13.29
CA ASP A 103 7.11 -1.29 -12.90
C ASP A 103 6.30 -0.79 -14.11
N ASP A 104 6.93 -0.22 -15.13
CA ASP A 104 6.25 0.22 -16.35
C ASP A 104 5.59 -0.94 -17.11
N PHE A 105 6.18 -2.14 -17.05
CA PHE A 105 5.59 -3.35 -17.63
C PHE A 105 4.51 -3.99 -16.76
N TYR A 106 4.56 -3.79 -15.44
CA TYR A 106 3.65 -4.44 -14.49
C TYR A 106 2.37 -3.63 -14.22
N GLU A 107 2.50 -2.30 -14.16
CA GLU A 107 1.45 -1.34 -13.79
C GLU A 107 0.67 -0.82 -15.02
N ASN A 108 1.31 -0.63 -16.18
CA ASN A 108 0.67 0.05 -17.33
C ASN A 108 0.16 -0.88 -18.43
N SER A 109 0.36 -2.20 -18.33
CA SER A 109 -0.27 -3.11 -19.28
C SER A 109 -1.76 -3.25 -18.97
N ASP A 110 -2.62 -2.96 -19.94
CA ASP A 110 -4.04 -3.31 -19.87
C ASP A 110 -4.21 -4.75 -19.41
N LEU A 111 -5.16 -5.00 -18.51
CA LEU A 111 -5.45 -6.35 -18.06
C LEU A 111 -6.01 -7.16 -19.22
N ILE A 112 -5.16 -8.05 -19.76
CA ILE A 112 -5.56 -9.05 -20.76
C ILE A 112 -6.80 -9.77 -20.24
N LYS A 113 -7.81 -9.91 -21.08
CA LYS A 113 -9.13 -10.49 -20.74
C LYS A 113 -9.00 -11.82 -19.98
N GLU A 114 -8.15 -12.72 -20.47
CA GLU A 114 -7.88 -14.01 -19.85
C GLU A 114 -7.33 -13.89 -18.41
N ARG A 115 -6.45 -12.91 -18.18
CA ARG A 115 -5.92 -12.65 -16.83
C ARG A 115 -7.00 -12.12 -15.90
N LYS A 116 -7.88 -11.23 -16.39
CA LYS A 116 -9.04 -10.76 -15.62
C LYS A 116 -9.97 -11.92 -15.25
N GLU A 117 -10.32 -12.76 -16.22
CA GLU A 117 -11.15 -13.95 -15.99
C GLU A 117 -10.51 -14.91 -14.98
N SER A 118 -9.19 -15.08 -15.02
CA SER A 118 -8.46 -15.87 -14.02
C SER A 118 -8.53 -15.27 -12.62
N ILE A 119 -8.47 -13.95 -12.48
CA ILE A 119 -8.60 -13.25 -11.19
C ILE A 119 -10.04 -13.38 -10.68
N ASP A 120 -11.03 -13.11 -11.53
CA ASP A 120 -12.46 -13.24 -11.21
C ASP A 120 -12.81 -14.66 -10.74
N LYS A 121 -12.21 -15.67 -11.36
CA LYS A 121 -12.35 -17.07 -10.95
C LYS A 121 -11.69 -17.38 -9.60
N ALA A 122 -10.52 -16.84 -9.33
CA ALA A 122 -9.87 -17.00 -8.02
C ALA A 122 -10.68 -16.30 -6.92
N LEU A 123 -11.22 -15.12 -7.23
CA LEU A 123 -12.07 -14.32 -6.37
C LEU A 123 -13.35 -15.08 -5.99
N ILE A 124 -14.11 -15.60 -6.97
CA ILE A 124 -15.36 -16.33 -6.66
C ILE A 124 -15.09 -17.58 -5.81
N LYS A 125 -13.99 -18.30 -6.09
CA LYS A 125 -13.58 -19.45 -5.27
C LYS A 125 -13.26 -19.04 -3.83
N ALA A 126 -12.55 -17.94 -3.62
CA ALA A 126 -12.27 -17.44 -2.29
C ALA A 126 -13.57 -17.09 -1.54
N PHE A 127 -14.52 -16.42 -2.20
CA PHE A 127 -15.80 -16.08 -1.59
C PHE A 127 -16.62 -17.32 -1.19
N VAL A 128 -16.71 -18.32 -2.07
CA VAL A 128 -17.46 -19.56 -1.81
C VAL A 128 -16.75 -20.44 -0.77
N CYS A 129 -15.47 -20.73 -0.96
CA CYS A 129 -14.74 -21.67 -0.11
C CYS A 129 -14.45 -21.12 1.29
N CYS A 130 -14.27 -19.80 1.43
CA CYS A 130 -14.04 -19.17 2.73
C CYS A 130 -15.33 -18.62 3.36
N GLY A 131 -16.49 -18.77 2.71
CA GLY A 131 -17.78 -18.29 3.24
C GLY A 131 -17.84 -16.77 3.41
N LEU A 132 -17.23 -16.00 2.49
CA LEU A 132 -17.23 -14.55 2.59
C LEU A 132 -18.61 -13.97 2.23
N PRO A 133 -19.10 -12.96 2.97
CA PRO A 133 -20.35 -12.30 2.62
C PRO A 133 -20.28 -11.59 1.26
N TRP A 134 -21.30 -11.77 0.43
CA TRP A 134 -21.33 -11.17 -0.92
C TRP A 134 -21.27 -9.65 -0.95
N HIS A 135 -21.76 -8.97 0.09
CA HIS A 135 -21.69 -7.51 0.19
C HIS A 135 -20.25 -6.98 0.36
N LEU A 136 -19.30 -7.86 0.71
CA LEU A 136 -17.91 -7.49 0.94
C LEU A 136 -17.23 -7.06 -0.36
N ILE A 137 -17.65 -7.58 -1.53
CA ILE A 137 -17.03 -7.22 -2.82
C ILE A 137 -17.26 -5.76 -3.20
N ASP A 138 -18.41 -5.20 -2.84
CA ASP A 138 -18.77 -3.80 -3.10
C ASP A 138 -18.24 -2.86 -2.00
N HIS A 139 -17.63 -3.40 -0.93
CA HIS A 139 -17.19 -2.60 0.20
C HIS A 139 -15.97 -1.74 -0.19
N PRO A 140 -15.94 -0.43 0.14
CA PRO A 140 -14.85 0.48 -0.25
C PRO A 140 -13.45 -0.02 0.10
N PHE A 141 -13.27 -0.59 1.31
CA PHE A 141 -11.97 -1.15 1.72
C PHE A 141 -11.53 -2.37 0.90
N MET A 142 -12.47 -3.18 0.40
CA MET A 142 -12.13 -4.33 -0.45
C MET A 142 -11.80 -3.88 -1.86
N ILE A 143 -12.54 -2.91 -2.39
CA ILE A 143 -12.21 -2.28 -3.66
C ILE A 143 -10.82 -1.65 -3.59
N GLU A 144 -10.51 -0.96 -2.49
CA GLU A 144 -9.18 -0.38 -2.26
C GLU A 144 -8.10 -1.47 -2.21
N LEU A 145 -8.34 -2.56 -1.47
CA LEU A 145 -7.43 -3.71 -1.44
C LEU A 145 -7.15 -4.25 -2.84
N PHE A 146 -8.18 -4.43 -3.67
CA PHE A 146 -7.98 -4.92 -5.04
C PHE A 146 -7.20 -3.93 -5.92
N LYS A 147 -7.43 -2.62 -5.75
CA LYS A 147 -6.67 -1.58 -6.46
C LYS A 147 -5.20 -1.57 -6.05
N GLN A 148 -4.91 -1.72 -4.76
CA GLN A 148 -3.53 -1.80 -4.26
C GLN A 148 -2.80 -3.07 -4.74
N LEU A 149 -3.53 -4.18 -4.93
CA LEU A 149 -2.95 -5.40 -5.50
C LEU A 149 -2.79 -5.33 -7.02
N ARG A 150 -3.70 -4.66 -7.71
CA ARG A 150 -3.76 -4.58 -9.18
C ARG A 150 -4.56 -3.33 -9.60
N PRO A 151 -3.91 -2.20 -9.88
CA PRO A 151 -4.59 -0.91 -10.12
C PRO A 151 -5.59 -0.94 -11.29
N ASN A 152 -5.26 -1.66 -12.37
CA ASN A 152 -6.12 -1.76 -13.55
C ASN A 152 -7.27 -2.77 -13.39
N TYR A 153 -7.36 -3.48 -12.26
CA TYR A 153 -8.40 -4.46 -12.02
C TYR A 153 -9.63 -3.81 -11.39
N THR A 154 -10.73 -3.85 -12.13
CA THR A 154 -12.04 -3.54 -11.59
C THR A 154 -12.71 -4.82 -11.09
N PRO A 155 -12.92 -4.97 -9.77
CA PRO A 155 -13.64 -6.12 -9.24
C PRO A 155 -15.08 -6.14 -9.79
N PRO A 156 -15.65 -7.33 -10.01
CA PRO A 156 -17.05 -7.46 -10.42
C PRO A 156 -17.96 -6.96 -9.29
N ASP A 157 -19.08 -6.34 -9.66
CA ASP A 157 -20.12 -6.01 -8.70
C ASP A 157 -20.75 -7.29 -8.11
N ARG A 158 -21.39 -7.15 -6.96
CA ARG A 158 -22.06 -8.28 -6.29
C ARG A 158 -23.03 -9.06 -7.18
N LYS A 159 -23.80 -8.41 -8.06
CA LYS A 159 -24.77 -9.09 -8.93
C LYS A 159 -24.05 -9.88 -9.99
N THR A 160 -23.04 -9.31 -10.62
CA THR A 160 -22.19 -9.96 -11.63
C THR A 160 -21.46 -11.16 -11.00
N LEU A 161 -20.93 -11.00 -9.78
CA LEU A 161 -20.29 -12.09 -9.05
C LEU A 161 -21.26 -13.24 -8.75
N THR A 162 -22.47 -12.94 -8.28
CA THR A 162 -23.44 -13.96 -7.84
C THR A 162 -24.24 -14.58 -8.99
N ASN A 163 -24.66 -13.79 -9.98
CA ASN A 163 -25.58 -14.22 -11.03
C ASN A 163 -24.85 -14.68 -12.30
N SER A 164 -23.59 -14.26 -12.51
CA SER A 164 -22.83 -14.65 -13.69
C SER A 164 -21.70 -15.59 -13.29
N LEU A 165 -20.69 -15.07 -12.57
CA LEU A 165 -19.45 -15.81 -12.30
C LEU A 165 -19.66 -17.06 -11.46
N LEU A 166 -20.51 -16.98 -10.43
CA LEU A 166 -20.86 -18.14 -9.62
C LEU A 166 -21.59 -19.22 -10.42
N ILE A 167 -22.58 -18.83 -11.24
CA ILE A 167 -23.34 -19.77 -12.06
C ILE A 167 -22.41 -20.46 -13.07
N GLU A 168 -21.53 -19.71 -13.72
CA GLU A 168 -20.55 -20.24 -14.66
C GLU A 168 -19.62 -21.27 -13.99
N GLU A 169 -19.08 -20.97 -12.81
CA GLU A 169 -18.20 -21.92 -12.11
C GLU A 169 -18.97 -23.12 -11.54
N ILE A 170 -20.23 -22.96 -11.12
CA ILE A 170 -21.10 -24.10 -10.75
C ILE A 170 -21.26 -25.03 -11.95
N LEU A 171 -21.66 -24.51 -13.11
CA LEU A 171 -21.85 -25.31 -14.33
C LEU A 171 -20.55 -26.02 -14.71
N ARG A 172 -19.42 -25.32 -14.66
CA ARG A 172 -18.10 -25.88 -14.96
C ARG A 172 -17.71 -27.01 -14.01
N VAL A 173 -17.98 -26.86 -12.71
CA VAL A 173 -17.73 -27.92 -11.72
C VAL A 173 -18.69 -29.09 -11.96
N CYS A 174 -19.98 -28.85 -12.17
CA CYS A 174 -20.96 -29.88 -12.46
C CYS A 174 -20.57 -30.72 -13.68
N VAL A 175 -20.20 -30.09 -14.81
CA VAL A 175 -19.73 -30.80 -16.01
C VAL A 175 -18.51 -31.66 -15.71
N ARG A 176 -17.52 -31.14 -14.97
CA ARG A 176 -16.37 -31.94 -14.56
C ARG A 176 -16.76 -33.13 -13.68
N CYS A 177 -17.67 -32.92 -12.73
CA CYS A 177 -18.17 -34.02 -11.90
C CYS A 177 -18.87 -35.08 -12.74
N TYR A 178 -19.73 -34.69 -13.70
CA TYR A 178 -20.40 -35.64 -14.58
C TYR A 178 -19.42 -36.45 -15.43
N ASN A 179 -18.42 -35.81 -16.03
CA ASN A 179 -17.39 -36.53 -16.79
C ASN A 179 -16.64 -37.54 -15.91
N LEU A 180 -16.27 -37.16 -14.68
CA LEU A 180 -15.64 -38.07 -13.73
C LEU A 180 -16.54 -39.24 -13.33
N LEU A 181 -17.86 -39.02 -13.23
CA LEU A 181 -18.82 -40.07 -12.93
C LEU A 181 -19.03 -41.02 -14.11
N GLU A 182 -18.96 -40.52 -15.35
CA GLU A 182 -19.08 -41.34 -16.57
C GLU A 182 -17.85 -42.24 -16.79
N ASP A 183 -16.66 -41.78 -16.40
CA ASP A 183 -15.41 -42.54 -16.51
C ASP A 183 -15.30 -43.68 -15.47
N GLU A 184 -16.09 -43.62 -14.39
CA GLU A 184 -16.03 -44.56 -13.27
C GLU A 184 -17.11 -45.66 -13.37
N ASN A 185 -16.71 -46.91 -13.16
CA ASN A 185 -17.62 -48.06 -13.11
C ASN A 185 -17.80 -48.55 -11.67
N ASN A 186 -18.99 -49.05 -11.33
CA ASN A 186 -19.36 -49.59 -10.01
C ASN A 186 -19.59 -48.55 -8.89
N LEU A 187 -19.97 -47.32 -9.25
CA LEU A 187 -20.44 -46.34 -8.28
C LEU A 187 -21.77 -46.78 -7.66
N THR A 188 -21.85 -46.80 -6.33
CA THR A 188 -23.09 -47.07 -5.59
C THR A 188 -23.33 -45.96 -4.59
N LEU A 189 -24.59 -45.53 -4.44
CA LEU A 189 -24.97 -44.59 -3.40
C LEU A 189 -25.08 -45.35 -2.08
N GLY A 190 -24.16 -45.08 -1.16
CA GLY A 190 -24.20 -45.61 0.21
C GLY A 190 -25.50 -45.21 0.90
N ARG A 191 -26.09 -46.15 1.65
CA ARG A 191 -27.40 -46.01 2.29
C ARG A 191 -27.37 -45.10 3.51
#